data_AF-A0A377XR67-F1
#
_entry.id   AF-A0A377XR67-F1
#
_cell.length_a   1.000
_cell.length_b   1.000
_cell.length_c   1.000
_cell.angle_alpha   90.00
_cell.angle_beta   90.00
_cell.angle_gamma   90.00
#
_symmetry.space_group_name_H-M   'P 1'
#
loop_
_entity.id
_entity.type
_entity.pdbx_description
1 polymer ?
#
loop_
_entity_poly.entity_id
_entity_poly.type
_entity_poly.pdbx_seq_one_letter_code
_entity_poly.pdbx_strand_id
1 'polypeptide(L)'
;MWLDEYRSKNGYEGARKALTGMAPDEIVTAVKDAGLKGRGGAGFSTGLKWSLMPKDESMNIRYLLCNADEMEPGTYKDRLLMEQLPHLLVEGMLNLRVCAESVPRLHLPARGIY
;
A
#
# COMPACT_ATOMS: atom_id res chain seq x y z
N MET A 1 -12.98 -5.55 11.46
CA MET A 1 -13.26 -4.14 11.79
C MET A 1 -14.05 -3.53 10.65
N TRP A 2 -15.25 -3.01 10.94
CA TRP A 2 -16.12 -2.38 9.94
C TRP A 2 -15.69 -0.94 9.66
N LEU A 3 -16.16 -0.37 8.54
CA LEU A 3 -15.77 0.97 8.08
C LEU A 3 -15.95 2.05 9.15
N ASP A 4 -17.11 2.10 9.81
CA ASP A 4 -17.39 3.14 10.81
C ASP A 4 -16.48 3.03 12.03
N GLU A 5 -16.19 1.79 12.46
CA GLU A 5 -15.24 1.54 13.53
C GLU A 5 -13.83 1.98 13.14
N TYR A 6 -13.39 1.67 11.90
CA TYR A 6 -12.08 2.10 11.39
C TYR A 6 -11.97 3.63 11.35
N ARG A 7 -13.01 4.31 10.87
CA ARG A 7 -13.08 5.78 10.83
C ARG A 7 -13.08 6.39 12.23
N SER A 8 -13.78 5.78 13.19
CA SER A 8 -13.80 6.24 14.59
C SER A 8 -12.42 6.22 15.25
N LYS A 9 -11.51 5.38 14.74
CA LYS A 9 -10.11 5.25 15.19
C LYS A 9 -9.13 6.08 14.34
N ASN A 10 -9.61 7.13 13.68
CA ASN A 10 -8.83 7.98 12.77
C ASN A 10 -8.32 7.26 11.50
N GLY A 11 -9.02 6.20 11.08
CA GLY A 11 -8.76 5.56 9.79
C GLY A 11 -9.03 6.49 8.60
N TYR A 12 -8.26 6.33 7.54
CA TYR A 12 -8.25 7.15 6.32
C TYR A 12 -7.76 8.59 6.47
N GLU A 13 -7.35 9.03 7.66
CA GLU A 13 -6.73 10.34 7.87
C GLU A 13 -5.40 10.46 7.10
N GLY A 14 -4.59 9.40 7.11
CA GLY A 14 -3.32 9.35 6.40
C GLY A 14 -3.52 9.42 4.89
N ALA A 15 -4.45 8.60 4.37
CA ALA A 15 -4.81 8.64 2.95
C ALA A 15 -5.37 9.99 2.52
N ARG A 16 -6.18 10.65 3.36
CA ARG A 16 -6.67 12.00 3.04
C ARG A 16 -5.53 12.99 2.91
N LYS A 17 -4.63 13.03 3.89
CA LYS A 17 -3.45 13.91 3.86
C LYS A 17 -2.60 13.68 2.61
N ALA A 18 -2.31 12.42 2.29
CA ALA A 18 -1.54 12.04 1.12
C ALA A 18 -2.22 12.48 -0.19
N LEU A 19 -3.54 12.26 -0.31
CA LEU A 19 -4.29 12.54 -1.54
C LEU A 19 -4.55 14.03 -1.79
N THR A 20 -4.65 14.85 -0.74
CA THR A 20 -5.06 16.25 -0.88
C THR A 20 -3.95 17.27 -0.67
N GLY A 21 -2.79 16.88 -0.12
CA GLY A 21 -1.82 17.87 0.35
C GLY A 21 -0.38 17.42 0.43
N MET A 22 0.00 16.29 -0.17
CA MET A 22 1.40 15.87 -0.26
C MET A 22 1.78 15.59 -1.71
N ALA A 23 2.97 16.03 -2.10
CA ALA A 23 3.56 15.63 -3.37
C ALA A 23 4.01 14.16 -3.32
N PRO A 24 3.98 13.42 -4.44
CA PRO A 24 4.48 12.05 -4.53
C PRO A 24 5.87 11.84 -3.91
N ASP A 25 6.80 12.75 -4.20
CA ASP A 25 8.18 12.70 -3.70
C ASP A 25 8.27 12.87 -2.16
N GLU A 26 7.36 13.64 -1.55
CA GLU A 26 7.31 13.82 -0.09
C GLU A 26 6.88 12.52 0.61
N ILE A 27 5.94 11.78 0.01
CA ILE A 27 5.50 10.48 0.53
C ILE A 27 6.62 9.45 0.44
N VAL A 28 7.32 9.40 -0.71
CA VAL A 28 8.48 8.51 -0.89
C VAL A 28 9.57 8.82 0.12
N THR A 29 9.86 10.10 0.35
CA THR A 29 10.84 10.56 1.34
C THR A 29 10.42 10.15 2.76
N ALA A 30 9.18 10.40 3.14
CA ALA A 30 8.67 10.02 4.47
C ALA A 30 8.79 8.51 4.74
N VAL A 31 8.52 7.65 3.75
CA VAL A 31 8.66 6.20 3.88
C VAL A 31 10.11 5.74 3.91
N LYS A 32 10.98 6.44 3.17
CA LYS A 32 12.43 6.19 3.20
C LYS A 32 13.02 6.55 4.57
N ASP A 33 12.64 7.69 5.12
CA ASP A 33 13.10 8.18 6.43
C ASP A 33 12.58 7.32 7.58
N ALA A 34 11.36 6.77 7.44
CA ALA A 34 10.80 5.80 8.37
C ALA A 34 11.55 4.44 8.37
N GLY A 35 12.48 4.21 7.44
CA GLY A 35 13.26 2.98 7.35
C GLY A 35 12.42 1.74 7.07
N LEU A 36 11.25 1.89 6.43
CA LEU A 36 10.32 0.81 6.20
C LEU A 36 10.95 -0.26 5.29
N LYS A 37 10.97 -1.50 5.76
CA LYS A 37 11.42 -2.68 5.01
C LYS A 37 10.24 -3.52 4.54
N GLY A 38 10.40 -4.16 3.39
CA GLY A 38 9.43 -5.10 2.85
C GLY A 38 9.15 -6.27 3.79
N ARG A 39 7.86 -6.59 3.97
CA ARG A 39 7.38 -7.65 4.89
C ARG A 39 7.11 -9.00 4.21
N GLY A 40 7.40 -9.13 2.91
CA GLY A 40 7.26 -10.37 2.14
C GLY A 40 8.52 -11.24 2.09
N GLY A 41 9.40 -11.18 3.09
CA GLY A 41 10.62 -12.01 3.18
C GLY A 41 11.90 -11.37 2.61
N ALA A 42 11.82 -10.59 1.54
CA ALA A 42 13.01 -9.99 0.90
C ALA A 42 13.70 -8.86 1.72
N GLY A 43 12.99 -8.22 2.65
CA GLY A 43 13.56 -7.18 3.52
C GLY A 43 14.06 -5.90 2.82
N PHE A 44 13.77 -5.71 1.54
CA PHE A 44 14.20 -4.56 0.75
C PHE A 44 13.61 -3.24 1.26
N SER A 45 14.33 -2.12 1.14
CA SER A 45 13.83 -0.80 1.55
C SER A 45 12.65 -0.37 0.68
N THR A 46 11.48 -0.20 1.31
CA THR A 46 10.24 0.16 0.62
C THR A 46 10.35 1.55 -0.03
N GLY A 47 10.91 2.53 0.69
CA GLY A 47 11.11 3.89 0.14
C GLY A 47 12.07 3.90 -1.05
N LEU A 48 13.16 3.12 -0.98
CA LEU A 48 14.07 2.97 -2.12
C LEU A 48 13.36 2.33 -3.31
N LYS A 49 12.59 1.26 -3.09
CA LYS A 49 11.81 0.60 -4.15
C LYS A 49 10.89 1.58 -4.87
N TRP A 50 10.22 2.45 -4.13
CA TRP A 50 9.30 3.42 -4.70
C TRP A 50 10.03 4.53 -5.48
N SER A 51 11.21 4.96 -5.02
CA SER A 51 12.02 5.96 -5.74
C SER A 51 12.56 5.48 -7.10
N LEU A 52 12.56 4.17 -7.35
CA LEU A 52 12.96 3.58 -8.63
C LEU A 52 11.85 3.63 -9.69
N MET A 53 10.65 4.09 -9.33
CA MET A 53 9.56 4.25 -10.29
C MET A 53 9.90 5.34 -11.31
N PRO A 54 9.71 5.10 -12.62
CA PRO A 54 9.97 6.13 -13.63
C PRO A 54 9.12 7.37 -13.38
N LYS A 55 9.70 8.57 -13.42
CA LYS A 55 8.95 9.83 -13.32
C LYS A 55 8.30 10.27 -14.63
N ASP A 56 8.54 9.51 -15.70
CA ASP A 56 8.02 9.82 -17.03
C ASP A 56 6.48 9.71 -17.07
N GLU A 57 5.83 10.83 -17.33
CA GLU A 57 4.38 10.96 -17.47
C GLU A 57 3.87 10.39 -18.79
N SER A 58 4.74 10.11 -19.77
CA SER A 58 4.36 9.49 -21.04
C SER A 58 3.79 8.08 -20.88
N MET A 59 4.08 7.43 -19.74
CA MET A 59 3.41 6.19 -19.32
C MET A 59 2.08 6.50 -18.66
N ASN A 60 1.02 6.54 -19.46
CA ASN A 60 -0.34 6.88 -19.03
C ASN A 60 -0.97 5.89 -18.03
N ILE A 61 -0.39 4.70 -17.81
CA ILE A 61 -0.98 3.65 -16.96
C ILE A 61 0.10 2.96 -16.12
N ARG A 62 -0.10 2.98 -14.81
CA ARG A 62 0.70 2.30 -13.79
C ARG A 62 -0.18 1.33 -13.02
N TYR A 63 0.40 0.28 -12.47
CA TYR A 63 -0.34 -0.69 -11.67
C TYR A 63 0.28 -0.84 -10.29
N LEU A 64 -0.58 -0.85 -9.29
CA LEU A 64 -0.22 -1.27 -7.95
C LEU A 64 -0.79 -2.67 -7.72
N LEU A 65 0.11 -3.63 -7.54
CA LEU A 65 -0.23 -4.98 -7.13
C LEU A 65 0.07 -5.15 -5.65
N CYS A 66 -0.96 -5.44 -4.87
CA CYS A 66 -0.77 -5.94 -3.51
C CYS A 66 -0.59 -7.46 -3.59
N ASN A 67 0.57 -7.94 -3.16
CA ASN A 67 0.79 -9.37 -3.06
C ASN A 67 0.08 -9.92 -1.82
N ALA A 68 -1.10 -10.48 -2.03
CA ALA A 68 -1.88 -11.15 -1.00
C ALA A 68 -1.65 -12.68 -0.98
N ASP A 69 -0.70 -13.18 -1.75
CA ASP A 69 -0.39 -14.61 -1.84
C ASP A 69 0.67 -15.00 -0.82
N GLU A 70 0.22 -15.43 0.36
CA GLU A 70 1.05 -15.86 1.48
C GLU A 70 1.23 -17.39 1.45
N MET A 71 2.22 -17.84 0.68
CA MET A 71 2.48 -19.25 0.36
C MET A 71 3.45 -19.96 1.32
N GLU A 72 4.15 -19.19 2.16
CA GLU A 72 5.18 -19.72 3.05
C GLU A 72 4.54 -20.53 4.20
N PRO A 73 4.87 -21.83 4.38
CA PRO A 73 4.31 -22.64 5.45
C PRO A 73 4.49 -21.99 6.83
N GLY A 74 3.41 -21.93 7.60
CA GLY A 74 3.43 -21.32 8.94
C GLY A 74 3.30 -19.79 8.97
N THR A 75 3.15 -19.14 7.81
CA THR A 75 2.89 -17.69 7.74
C THR A 75 1.40 -17.43 7.49
N TYR A 76 0.78 -16.57 8.31
CA TYR A 76 -0.66 -16.26 8.25
C TYR A 76 -0.97 -14.78 8.58
N LYS A 77 0.04 -13.92 8.57
CA LYS A 77 -0.08 -12.50 8.96
C LYS A 77 -0.91 -11.71 7.94
N ASP A 78 -0.78 -12.01 6.64
CA ASP A 78 -1.47 -11.27 5.59
C ASP A 78 -2.93 -11.70 5.52
N ARG A 79 -3.21 -13.00 5.77
CA ARG A 79 -4.56 -13.51 5.97
C ARG A 79 -5.28 -12.76 7.10
N LEU A 80 -4.67 -12.68 8.29
CA LEU A 80 -5.28 -12.01 9.44
C LEU A 80 -5.50 -10.51 9.17
N LEU A 81 -4.55 -9.85 8.49
CA LEU A 81 -4.70 -8.46 8.10
C LEU A 81 -5.91 -8.27 7.18
N MET A 82 -6.08 -9.12 6.17
CA MET A 82 -7.20 -9.03 5.22
C MET A 82 -8.55 -9.33 5.87
N GLU A 83 -8.64 -10.37 6.71
CA GLU A 83 -9.89 -10.75 7.37
C GLU A 83 -10.31 -9.76 8.46
N GLN A 84 -9.35 -9.30 9.28
CA GLN A 84 -9.66 -8.52 10.49
C GLN A 84 -9.61 -7.02 10.25
N LEU A 85 -8.71 -6.54 9.39
CA LEU A 85 -8.40 -5.12 9.18
C LEU A 85 -8.31 -4.78 7.67
N PRO A 86 -9.31 -5.11 6.85
CA PRO A 86 -9.25 -4.86 5.40
C PRO A 86 -9.09 -3.38 5.04
N HIS A 87 -9.71 -2.49 5.82
CA HIS A 87 -9.61 -1.04 5.59
C HIS A 87 -8.19 -0.49 5.80
N LEU A 88 -7.39 -1.13 6.69
CA LEU A 88 -6.00 -0.77 6.89
C LEU A 88 -5.16 -1.08 5.65
N LEU A 89 -5.39 -2.24 5.03
CA LEU A 89 -4.73 -2.61 3.78
C LEU A 89 -5.11 -1.65 2.65
N VAL A 90 -6.40 -1.36 2.50
CA VAL A 90 -6.92 -0.42 1.47
C VAL A 90 -6.34 0.98 1.68
N GLU A 91 -6.27 1.47 2.91
CA GLU A 91 -5.66 2.78 3.19
C GLU A 91 -4.18 2.82 2.79
N GLY A 92 -3.41 1.77 3.11
CA GLY A 92 -2.02 1.65 2.69
C GLY A 92 -1.86 1.70 1.17
N MET A 93 -2.76 1.05 0.43
CA MET A 93 -2.79 1.06 -1.03
C MET A 93 -3.14 2.44 -1.60
N LEU A 94 -4.07 3.18 -0.97
CA LEU A 94 -4.42 4.55 -1.38
C LEU A 94 -3.26 5.53 -1.20
N ASN A 95 -2.52 5.43 -0.09
CA ASN A 95 -1.33 6.24 0.14
C ASN A 95 -0.28 6.03 -0.96
N LEU A 96 -0.06 4.78 -1.38
CA LEU A 96 0.91 4.46 -2.42
C LEU A 96 0.46 4.86 -3.83
N ARG A 97 -0.86 4.87 -4.10
CA ARG A 97 -1.38 5.35 -5.39
C ARG A 97 -0.93 6.78 -5.71
N VAL A 98 -0.82 7.64 -4.70
CA VAL A 98 -0.34 9.02 -4.87
C VAL A 98 1.07 9.04 -5.44
N CYS A 99 1.95 8.13 -5.00
CA CYS A 99 3.31 8.03 -5.53
C CYS A 99 3.39 7.53 -6.99
N ALA A 100 2.31 6.94 -7.50
CA ALA A 100 2.26 6.31 -8.80
C ALA A 100 1.18 6.98 -9.67
N GLU A 101 1.14 8.33 -9.66
CA GLU A 101 0.26 9.16 -10.51
C GLU A 101 -0.04 8.43 -11.82
N SER A 102 -1.31 8.05 -12.01
CA SER A 102 -1.82 7.11 -13.03
C SER A 102 -1.93 5.62 -12.65
N VAL A 103 -2.35 5.25 -11.43
CA VAL A 103 -2.89 3.89 -11.18
C VAL A 103 -4.40 3.84 -11.45
N PRO A 104 -4.88 3.44 -12.64
CA PRO A 104 -6.31 3.32 -12.92
C PRO A 104 -6.95 2.11 -12.23
N ARG A 105 -6.16 1.08 -11.86
CA ARG A 105 -6.68 -0.15 -11.27
C ARG A 105 -5.76 -0.68 -10.18
N LEU A 106 -6.39 -0.95 -9.04
CA LEU A 106 -5.81 -1.64 -7.91
C LEU A 106 -6.19 -3.13 -8.02
N HIS A 107 -5.21 -4.03 -8.04
CA HIS A 107 -5.49 -5.46 -8.09
C HIS A 107 -5.08 -6.12 -6.77
N LEU A 108 -6.03 -6.85 -6.19
CA LEU A 108 -5.85 -7.68 -5.01
C LEU A 108 -6.21 -9.13 -5.41
N PRO A 109 -5.26 -9.90 -5.96
CA PRO A 109 -5.51 -11.30 -6.22
C PRO A 109 -5.55 -12.05 -4.89
N ALA A 110 -6.75 -12.41 -4.43
CA ALA A 110 -6.94 -13.33 -3.32
C ALA A 110 -7.21 -14.74 -3.89
N ARG A 111 -6.61 -15.77 -3.29
CA ARG A 111 -6.97 -17.17 -3.59
C ARG A 111 -8.41 -17.47 -3.15
N GLY A 112 -9.06 -18.45 -3.78
CA GLY A 112 -10.36 -18.99 -3.35
C GLY A 112 -10.34 -19.84 -2.07
N ILE A 113 -9.28 -19.72 -1.26
CA ILE A 113 -9.16 -20.31 0.09
C ILE A 113 -9.14 -19.24 1.19
N TYR A 114 -9.30 -17.96 0.82
CA TYR A 114 -9.67 -16.88 1.74
C TYR A 114 -11.19 -16.72 1.78
#